data_AF-A0A8X7X1B5-F1
#
_entry.id   AF-A0A8X7X1B5-F1
#
_cell.length_a   1.000
_cell.length_b   1.000
_cell.length_c   1.000
_cell.angle_alpha   90.00
_cell.angle_beta   90.00
_cell.angle_gamma   90.00
#
_symmetry.space_group_name_H-M   'P 1'
#
loop_
_entity.id
_entity.type
_entity.pdbx_description
1 polymer ?
#
loop_
_entity_poly.entity_id
_entity_poly.type
_entity_poly.pdbx_seq_one_letter_code
_entity_poly.pdbx_strand_id
1 'polypeptide(L)'
;MALSAVRRILITDNVDPVCKKTLQENGIEVTERHQMSKEELLSEIKAYDGFIVRSATKVTADIIKAAENLKIIGRAGTGVDNVDVDAATKRGIIVMKQIPQAVMSMKAGKWDRKKFMGAELYGKTVGIVGLGRIGKEVAIRMQSFGMKTIGYDPIIPPAVTASFGVEQFSLEDLWPLCDYITVHTPLMPSTTGLLNDTTFAKCKKGVKVVNCARGGIIDEDALLRALESGQCGGAGLDVFAEEPPVNRSLIDHPNVICCPHLGASTKEAQIRCGQDIATQIVQMVHGEALIGAVNAQILMSALTPESMPWIKLGEALGCLSRACTGLTRNQVQVTTTGHNLKNAAGYLSAAVVVGLLREKPVNGVNIINALTLAEEAGIAVSKSHVDACPFPSSEACTVDVSANGVSCKIVGSIQGNIPVLLGINGSVFKKPVSLNGNLLLFRASAKPQVLPTIAGVGNATACVLRDVIYVTGGHYGYRGSCTYDKIQSYRLDFNEWSVVTVSPHPEYGLCSVALNNKLYLVGGQTTVTDCYDPEKDEWRQKAPMRERRMECGAVVINGFIYVTGGYSYSKGTYLQSIEKYDPQQDQWEIVGNLPSAMRSHGCVCVYNV
;
A
#
# COMPACT_ATOMS: atom_id res chain seq x y z
N MET A 1 24.59 -3.56 41.92
CA MET A 1 25.45 -3.51 43.13
C MET A 1 26.88 -3.77 42.70
N ALA A 2 27.82 -2.98 43.20
CA ALA A 2 29.19 -2.89 42.71
C ALA A 2 30.00 -4.18 42.95
N LEU A 3 30.71 -4.65 41.91
CA LEU A 3 31.86 -5.56 41.99
C LEU A 3 33.10 -4.86 42.60
N SER A 4 32.89 -3.85 43.44
CA SER A 4 33.96 -3.07 44.05
C SER A 4 34.60 -3.88 45.18
N ALA A 5 35.92 -4.05 45.06
CA ALA A 5 36.88 -4.58 46.02
C ALA A 5 37.04 -6.11 46.07
N VAL A 6 37.56 -6.74 45.01
CA VAL A 6 38.48 -7.87 45.21
C VAL A 6 39.83 -7.24 45.57
N ARG A 7 40.24 -7.32 46.83
CA ARG A 7 41.49 -6.67 47.31
C ARG A 7 42.54 -7.68 47.72
N ARG A 8 42.13 -8.88 48.16
CA ARG A 8 43.06 -9.93 48.59
C ARG A 8 42.81 -11.23 47.85
N ILE A 9 43.85 -11.78 47.23
CA ILE A 9 43.82 -13.04 46.49
C ILE A 9 44.80 -14.05 47.10
N LEU A 10 44.32 -15.26 47.33
CA LEU A 10 45.14 -16.41 47.71
C LEU A 10 45.46 -17.27 46.48
N ILE A 11 46.72 -17.64 46.29
CA ILE A 11 47.18 -18.58 45.26
C ILE A 11 47.80 -19.78 45.96
N THR A 12 47.28 -20.99 45.71
CA THR A 12 47.73 -22.22 46.39
C THR A 12 48.47 -23.21 45.51
N ASP A 13 48.42 -23.02 44.19
CA ASP A 13 49.08 -23.90 43.23
C ASP A 13 50.19 -23.14 42.48
N ASN A 14 51.13 -23.90 41.91
CA ASN A 14 52.16 -23.33 41.05
C ASN A 14 51.53 -22.82 39.74
N VAL A 15 51.45 -21.50 39.62
CA VAL A 15 50.99 -20.73 38.46
C VAL A 15 52.13 -19.86 37.94
N ASP A 16 52.05 -19.43 36.68
CA ASP A 16 53.10 -18.58 36.10
C ASP A 16 53.28 -17.28 36.92
N PRO A 17 54.53 -16.85 37.22
CA PRO A 17 54.80 -15.62 37.98
C PRO A 17 54.13 -14.36 37.42
N VAL A 18 53.80 -14.34 36.12
CA VAL A 18 53.03 -13.25 35.50
C VAL A 18 51.68 -13.05 36.19
N CYS A 19 51.04 -14.12 36.68
CA CYS A 19 49.75 -14.05 37.35
C CYS A 19 49.79 -13.16 38.59
N LYS A 20 50.76 -13.39 39.48
CA LYS A 20 50.97 -12.55 40.67
C LYS A 20 51.38 -11.13 40.32
N LYS A 21 52.33 -10.99 39.38
CA LYS A 21 52.81 -9.68 38.93
C LYS A 21 51.66 -8.80 38.43
N THR A 22 50.82 -9.33 37.53
CA THR A 22 49.67 -8.60 36.97
C THR A 22 48.66 -8.20 38.05
N LEU A 23 48.40 -9.06 39.03
CA LEU A 23 47.48 -8.74 40.14
C LEU A 23 48.04 -7.63 41.05
N GLN A 24 49.32 -7.70 41.42
CA GLN A 24 49.97 -6.70 42.26
C GLN A 24 50.10 -5.34 41.57
N GLU A 25 50.42 -5.31 40.27
CA GLU A 25 50.47 -4.08 39.46
C GLU A 25 49.12 -3.34 39.40
N ASN A 26 48.02 -4.06 39.66
CA ASN A 26 46.66 -3.52 39.69
C ASN A 26 46.13 -3.28 41.13
N GLY A 27 47.04 -3.19 42.11
CA GLY A 27 46.68 -2.83 43.49
C GLY A 27 45.98 -3.93 44.28
N ILE A 28 46.11 -5.19 43.85
CA ILE A 28 45.56 -6.36 44.56
C ILE A 28 46.66 -7.00 45.40
N GLU A 29 46.38 -7.23 46.68
CA GLU A 29 47.25 -7.96 47.58
C GLU A 29 47.20 -9.46 47.26
N VAL A 30 48.35 -10.06 46.97
CA VAL A 30 48.46 -11.47 46.58
C VAL A 30 49.29 -12.24 47.60
N THR A 31 48.69 -13.28 48.18
CA THR A 31 49.38 -14.24 49.04
C THR A 31 49.55 -15.57 48.29
N GLU A 32 50.80 -16.04 48.18
CA GLU A 32 51.13 -17.35 47.61
C GLU A 32 51.51 -18.32 48.72
N ARG A 33 50.76 -19.41 48.87
CA ARG A 33 51.01 -20.46 49.85
C ARG A 33 50.75 -21.82 49.22
N HIS A 34 51.81 -22.49 48.82
CA HIS A 34 51.72 -23.80 48.17
C HIS A 34 51.61 -24.94 49.17
N GLN A 35 51.02 -26.06 48.73
CA GLN A 35 50.95 -27.33 49.48
C GLN A 35 50.22 -27.25 50.83
N MET A 36 49.23 -26.37 50.96
CA MET A 36 48.40 -26.29 52.16
C MET A 36 47.55 -27.56 52.34
N SER A 37 47.42 -28.02 53.59
CA SER A 37 46.42 -29.00 53.97
C SER A 37 45.00 -28.41 53.84
N LYS A 38 44.00 -29.29 53.79
CA LYS A 38 42.59 -28.89 53.68
C LYS A 38 42.15 -28.07 54.90
N GLU A 39 42.62 -28.45 56.08
CA GLU A 39 42.31 -27.82 57.36
C GLU A 39 42.91 -26.41 57.44
N GLU A 40 44.16 -26.24 56.98
CA GLU A 40 44.80 -24.93 56.87
C GLU A 40 44.05 -24.04 55.87
N LEU A 41 43.70 -24.58 54.70
CA LEU A 41 42.97 -23.84 53.67
C LEU A 41 41.59 -23.36 54.13
N LEU A 42 40.84 -24.20 54.86
CA LEU A 42 39.54 -23.84 55.44
C LEU A 42 39.63 -22.67 56.42
N SER A 43 40.74 -22.55 57.16
CA SER A 43 40.96 -21.45 58.09
C SER A 43 41.39 -20.16 57.38
N GLU A 44 42.30 -20.29 56.41
CA GLU A 44 42.96 -19.19 55.72
C GLU A 44 42.04 -18.51 54.69
N ILE A 45 41.24 -19.28 53.95
CA ILE A 45 40.45 -18.79 52.81
C ILE A 45 39.43 -17.70 53.18
N LYS A 46 39.04 -17.61 54.46
CA LYS A 46 38.09 -16.62 55.00
C LYS A 46 38.53 -15.18 54.80
N ALA A 47 39.84 -14.94 54.75
CA ALA A 47 40.40 -13.60 54.61
C ALA A 47 40.40 -13.08 53.16
N TYR A 48 40.13 -13.92 52.16
CA TYR A 48 40.38 -13.58 50.76
C TYR A 48 39.10 -13.34 49.96
N ASP A 49 39.16 -12.37 49.06
CA ASP A 49 38.07 -12.03 48.14
C ASP A 49 38.14 -12.87 46.85
N GLY A 50 39.33 -13.37 46.51
CA GLY A 50 39.57 -14.21 45.34
C GLY A 50 40.51 -15.37 45.64
N PHE A 51 40.34 -16.46 44.90
CA PHE A 51 41.12 -17.69 45.10
C PHE A 51 41.59 -18.27 43.78
N ILE A 52 42.89 -18.49 43.63
CA ILE A 52 43.49 -19.05 42.41
C ILE A 52 44.11 -20.41 42.69
N VAL A 53 43.74 -21.36 41.85
CA VAL A 53 44.20 -22.75 41.91
C VAL A 53 44.56 -23.25 40.51
N ARG A 54 45.26 -24.37 40.40
CA ARG A 54 45.53 -25.09 39.15
C ARG A 54 44.92 -26.47 39.24
N SER A 55 45.70 -27.52 39.46
CA SER A 55 45.24 -28.91 39.49
C SER A 55 45.51 -29.63 40.79
N ALA A 56 46.31 -29.06 41.69
CA ALA A 56 46.71 -29.70 42.93
C ALA A 56 45.67 -29.46 44.03
N THR A 57 45.31 -28.20 44.28
CA THR A 57 44.31 -27.86 45.29
C THR A 57 42.90 -28.27 44.85
N LYS A 58 42.19 -29.03 45.70
CA LYS A 58 40.78 -29.36 45.52
C LYS A 58 39.90 -28.33 46.24
N VAL A 59 39.09 -27.59 45.49
CA VAL A 59 38.15 -26.58 45.95
C VAL A 59 36.76 -27.21 46.07
N THR A 60 36.56 -27.94 47.16
CA THR A 60 35.32 -28.66 47.48
C THR A 60 34.23 -27.73 48.06
N ALA A 61 32.97 -28.17 48.08
CA ALA A 61 31.85 -27.37 48.58
C ALA A 61 32.03 -26.81 50.00
N ASP A 62 32.70 -27.54 50.89
CA ASP A 62 33.01 -27.10 52.26
C ASP A 62 34.04 -25.96 52.30
N ILE A 63 35.05 -25.96 51.41
CA ILE A 63 35.99 -24.84 51.23
C ILE A 63 35.24 -23.61 50.69
N ILE A 64 34.38 -23.80 49.69
CA ILE A 64 33.56 -22.72 49.12
C ILE A 64 32.59 -22.18 50.17
N LYS A 65 32.05 -23.02 51.05
CA LYS A 65 31.15 -22.61 52.14
C LYS A 65 31.90 -21.85 53.24
N ALA A 66 33.11 -22.27 53.59
CA ALA A 66 33.95 -21.60 54.59
C ALA A 66 34.45 -20.23 54.11
N ALA A 67 34.55 -20.01 52.80
CA ALA A 67 35.06 -18.78 52.21
C ALA A 67 33.98 -17.68 52.14
N GLU A 68 33.66 -17.08 53.28
CA GLU A 68 32.55 -16.13 53.45
C GLU A 68 32.64 -14.92 52.50
N ASN A 69 33.86 -14.39 52.31
CA ASN A 69 34.13 -13.19 51.50
C ASN A 69 34.45 -13.49 50.02
N LEU A 70 34.51 -14.76 49.63
CA LEU A 70 35.01 -15.19 48.34
C LEU A 70 34.03 -14.86 47.20
N LYS A 71 34.51 -14.06 46.24
CA LYS A 71 33.73 -13.54 45.09
C LYS A 71 34.08 -14.24 43.78
N ILE A 72 35.31 -14.76 43.66
CA ILE A 72 35.80 -15.36 42.42
C ILE A 72 36.79 -16.51 42.69
N ILE A 73 36.67 -17.58 41.90
CA ILE A 73 37.63 -18.68 41.87
C ILE A 73 38.24 -18.72 40.47
N GLY A 74 39.54 -18.42 40.37
CA GLY A 74 40.30 -18.47 39.12
C GLY A 74 41.05 -19.80 39.03
N ARG A 75 40.61 -20.71 38.16
CA ARG A 75 41.36 -21.94 37.88
C ARG A 75 42.32 -21.69 36.71
N ALA A 76 43.63 -21.69 36.98
CA ALA A 76 44.69 -21.57 35.99
C ALA A 76 44.80 -22.84 35.12
N GLY A 77 43.90 -23.00 34.16
CA GLY A 77 43.90 -24.06 33.15
C GLY A 77 42.49 -24.46 32.70
N THR A 78 42.39 -25.38 31.75
CA THR A 78 41.16 -25.69 31.00
C THR A 78 40.07 -26.54 31.69
N GLY A 79 40.42 -27.42 32.64
CA GLY A 79 39.50 -28.22 33.45
C GLY A 79 39.15 -27.58 34.81
N VAL A 80 38.02 -27.95 35.39
CA VAL A 80 37.55 -27.49 36.73
C VAL A 80 37.18 -28.68 37.62
N ASP A 81 37.74 -29.86 37.34
CA ASP A 81 37.44 -31.13 38.03
C ASP A 81 37.77 -31.10 39.52
N ASN A 82 38.72 -30.24 39.88
CA ASN A 82 39.11 -29.96 41.26
C ASN A 82 38.33 -28.80 41.87
N VAL A 83 37.29 -28.28 41.22
CA VAL A 83 36.42 -27.21 41.74
C VAL A 83 34.97 -27.68 41.73
N ASP A 84 34.29 -27.57 42.86
CA ASP A 84 32.86 -27.86 42.97
C ASP A 84 32.05 -26.72 42.31
N VAL A 85 31.84 -26.87 40.99
CA VAL A 85 31.17 -25.86 40.16
C VAL A 85 29.71 -25.65 40.59
N ASP A 86 29.02 -26.69 41.05
CA ASP A 86 27.63 -26.57 41.50
C ASP A 86 27.53 -25.75 42.78
N ALA A 87 28.46 -25.95 43.72
CA ALA A 87 28.58 -25.11 44.91
C ALA A 87 28.96 -23.66 44.55
N ALA A 88 29.81 -23.47 43.55
CA ALA A 88 30.21 -22.15 43.05
C ALA A 88 29.04 -21.41 42.35
N THR A 89 28.27 -22.11 41.51
CA THR A 89 27.11 -21.55 40.80
C THR A 89 25.96 -21.23 41.75
N LYS A 90 25.70 -22.05 42.78
CA LYS A 90 24.74 -21.72 43.85
C LYS A 90 25.12 -20.45 44.62
N ARG A 91 26.39 -20.01 44.56
CA ARG A 91 26.88 -18.73 45.09
C ARG A 91 27.10 -17.64 44.01
N GLY A 92 26.74 -17.87 42.75
CA GLY A 92 26.70 -16.87 41.68
C GLY A 92 27.95 -16.71 40.78
N ILE A 93 28.58 -17.81 40.33
CA ILE A 93 29.85 -17.83 39.55
C ILE A 93 29.64 -18.44 38.11
N ILE A 94 30.14 -17.85 36.98
CA ILE A 94 29.66 -17.99 35.54
C ILE A 94 30.66 -18.66 34.49
N VAL A 95 30.18 -19.35 33.39
CA VAL A 95 30.94 -19.86 32.16
C VAL A 95 30.09 -19.99 30.83
N MET A 96 30.62 -19.78 29.59
CA MET A 96 29.98 -19.98 28.23
C MET A 96 30.71 -20.94 27.21
N LYS A 97 30.02 -21.59 26.22
CA LYS A 97 30.55 -22.72 25.36
C LYS A 97 29.88 -22.97 23.96
N GLN A 98 30.37 -23.97 23.19
CA GLN A 98 29.80 -24.53 21.93
C GLN A 98 28.53 -25.38 22.19
N ILE A 99 27.41 -24.71 22.48
CA ILE A 99 26.24 -25.37 23.09
C ILE A 99 25.55 -26.40 22.17
N PRO A 100 25.15 -26.10 20.92
CA PRO A 100 24.36 -27.04 20.12
C PRO A 100 25.08 -28.36 19.84
N GLN A 101 26.35 -28.28 19.44
CA GLN A 101 27.20 -29.43 19.16
C GLN A 101 27.47 -30.26 20.42
N ALA A 102 27.70 -29.62 21.57
CA ALA A 102 27.85 -30.30 22.86
C ALA A 102 26.56 -31.03 23.27
N VAL A 103 25.39 -30.38 23.09
CA VAL A 103 24.08 -31.01 23.35
C VAL A 103 23.85 -32.21 22.44
N MET A 104 24.19 -32.12 21.15
CA MET A 104 24.08 -33.24 20.21
C MET A 104 24.98 -34.42 20.61
N SER A 105 26.22 -34.16 21.02
CA SER A 105 27.14 -35.18 21.55
C SER A 105 26.55 -35.87 22.79
N MET A 106 26.04 -35.09 23.76
CA MET A 106 25.38 -35.61 24.95
C MET A 106 24.15 -36.47 24.64
N LYS A 107 23.29 -36.02 23.70
CA LYS A 107 22.11 -36.78 23.25
C LYS A 107 22.49 -38.08 22.53
N ALA A 108 23.66 -38.12 21.90
CA ALA A 108 24.23 -39.32 21.30
C ALA A 108 24.93 -40.23 22.34
N GLY A 109 24.82 -39.94 23.64
CA GLY A 109 25.42 -40.73 24.71
C GLY A 109 26.92 -40.53 24.91
N LYS A 110 27.52 -39.51 24.29
CA LYS A 110 28.97 -39.24 24.35
C LYS A 110 29.27 -38.18 25.41
N TRP A 111 30.44 -38.31 26.05
CA TRP A 111 30.94 -37.35 27.06
C TRP A 111 32.21 -36.65 26.56
N ASP A 112 32.08 -35.89 25.46
CA ASP A 112 33.21 -35.31 24.72
C ASP A 112 33.72 -33.97 25.31
N ARG A 113 33.88 -33.87 26.63
CA ARG A 113 34.23 -32.59 27.28
C ARG A 113 35.51 -31.95 26.76
N LYS A 114 36.53 -32.74 26.44
CA LYS A 114 37.82 -32.24 25.92
C LYS A 114 37.69 -31.65 24.51
N LYS A 115 36.64 -32.03 23.77
CA LYS A 115 36.39 -31.60 22.39
C LYS A 115 35.82 -30.18 22.31
N PHE A 116 35.04 -29.77 23.31
CA PHE A 116 34.31 -28.50 23.28
C PHE A 116 34.98 -27.44 24.15
N MET A 117 35.92 -26.70 23.57
CA MET A 117 36.52 -25.51 24.19
C MET A 117 35.76 -24.24 23.74
N GLY A 118 35.33 -23.43 24.69
CA GLY A 118 34.64 -22.16 24.44
C GLY A 118 35.58 -20.98 24.26
N ALA A 119 35.02 -19.81 23.98
CA ALA A 119 35.72 -18.53 24.03
C ALA A 119 34.94 -17.57 24.94
N GLU A 120 35.66 -16.83 25.76
CA GLU A 120 35.09 -15.78 26.59
C GLU A 120 34.78 -14.53 25.76
N LEU A 121 33.67 -13.85 26.08
CA LEU A 121 33.26 -12.60 25.42
C LEU A 121 33.89 -11.37 26.08
N TYR A 122 34.11 -11.39 27.39
CA TYR A 122 34.64 -10.26 28.14
C TYR A 122 35.96 -9.75 27.54
N GLY A 123 36.05 -8.43 27.34
CA GLY A 123 37.22 -7.78 26.77
C GLY A 123 37.43 -7.99 25.26
N LYS A 124 36.56 -8.75 24.57
CA LYS A 124 36.61 -8.91 23.11
C LYS A 124 35.92 -7.76 22.38
N THR A 125 36.31 -7.55 21.14
CA THR A 125 35.71 -6.54 20.26
C THR A 125 34.67 -7.17 19.34
N VAL A 126 33.46 -6.62 19.33
CA VAL A 126 32.42 -6.93 18.35
C VAL A 126 32.23 -5.76 17.38
N GLY A 127 32.35 -6.05 16.09
CA GLY A 127 31.98 -5.16 15.00
C GLY A 127 30.52 -5.33 14.61
N ILE A 128 29.76 -4.25 14.63
CA ILE A 128 28.34 -4.22 14.32
C ILE A 128 28.13 -3.43 13.04
N VAL A 129 27.72 -4.11 11.98
CA VAL A 129 27.53 -3.49 10.66
C VAL A 129 26.05 -3.26 10.44
N GLY A 130 25.64 -1.99 10.37
CA GLY A 130 24.25 -1.57 10.47
C GLY A 130 23.89 -1.25 11.93
N LEU A 131 23.74 0.04 12.23
CA LEU A 131 23.53 0.57 13.59
C LEU A 131 22.11 1.11 13.79
N GLY A 132 21.17 0.64 12.95
CA GLY A 132 19.74 0.89 13.09
C GLY A 132 19.14 0.29 14.36
N ARG A 133 17.81 0.13 14.37
CA ARG A 133 17.07 -0.32 15.57
C ARG A 133 17.65 -1.60 16.20
N ILE A 134 17.92 -2.62 15.38
CA ILE A 134 18.44 -3.91 15.88
C ILE A 134 19.92 -3.81 16.27
N GLY A 135 20.77 -3.21 15.44
CA GLY A 135 22.20 -3.08 15.72
C GLY A 135 22.48 -2.32 17.03
N LYS A 136 21.72 -1.26 17.31
CA LYS A 136 21.77 -0.54 18.60
C LYS A 136 21.46 -1.47 19.77
N GLU A 137 20.38 -2.24 19.69
CA GLU A 137 19.95 -3.15 20.75
C GLU A 137 20.96 -4.29 20.98
N VAL A 138 21.61 -4.77 19.91
CA VAL A 138 22.72 -5.73 19.99
C VAL A 138 23.91 -5.11 20.70
N ALA A 139 24.31 -3.88 20.35
CA ALA A 139 25.43 -3.18 21.00
C ALA A 139 25.23 -3.08 22.52
N ILE A 140 24.08 -2.57 22.96
CA ILE A 140 23.75 -2.41 24.38
C ILE A 140 23.83 -3.75 25.13
N ARG A 141 23.33 -4.84 24.52
CA ARG A 141 23.41 -6.18 25.11
C ARG A 141 24.86 -6.67 25.19
N MET A 142 25.66 -6.48 24.13
CA MET A 142 27.06 -6.96 24.11
C MET A 142 27.95 -6.18 25.09
N GLN A 143 27.70 -4.89 25.29
CA GLN A 143 28.37 -4.09 26.32
C GLN A 143 28.12 -4.65 27.73
N SER A 144 26.92 -5.19 28.00
CA SER A 144 26.63 -5.83 29.29
C SER A 144 27.44 -7.11 29.55
N PHE A 145 27.96 -7.75 28.51
CA PHE A 145 28.93 -8.85 28.59
C PHE A 145 30.39 -8.36 28.68
N GLY A 146 30.62 -7.04 28.77
CA GLY A 146 31.95 -6.44 28.83
C GLY A 146 32.71 -6.46 27.49
N MET A 147 32.00 -6.58 26.36
CA MET A 147 32.62 -6.45 25.04
C MET A 147 32.84 -4.99 24.66
N LYS A 148 33.92 -4.70 23.92
CA LYS A 148 34.05 -3.43 23.19
C LYS A 148 33.17 -3.49 21.93
N THR A 149 32.26 -2.53 21.78
CA THR A 149 31.41 -2.41 20.58
C THR A 149 31.93 -1.33 19.65
N ILE A 150 32.25 -1.72 18.42
CA ILE A 150 32.56 -0.81 17.31
C ILE A 150 31.60 -1.08 16.16
N GLY A 151 31.42 -0.14 15.22
CA GLY A 151 30.45 -0.35 14.16
C GLY A 151 30.62 0.52 12.93
N TYR A 152 29.79 0.26 11.92
CA TYR A 152 29.70 1.03 10.69
C TYR A 152 28.23 1.22 10.31
N ASP A 153 27.84 2.46 10.03
CA ASP A 153 26.57 2.79 9.40
C ASP A 153 26.71 4.07 8.56
N PRO A 154 26.44 4.04 7.25
CA PRO A 154 26.63 5.21 6.39
C PRO A 154 25.53 6.27 6.56
N ILE A 155 24.44 5.94 7.25
CA ILE A 155 23.27 6.80 7.39
C ILE A 155 23.24 7.44 8.79
N ILE A 156 23.60 6.69 9.83
CA ILE A 156 23.48 7.16 11.20
C ILE A 156 24.73 7.96 11.61
N PRO A 157 24.60 9.23 12.03
CA PRO A 157 25.75 10.06 12.39
C PRO A 157 26.56 9.50 13.58
N PRO A 158 27.90 9.65 13.61
CA PRO A 158 28.76 9.18 14.70
C PRO A 158 28.37 9.69 16.10
N ALA A 159 27.84 10.91 16.19
CA ALA A 159 27.35 11.47 17.46
C ALA A 159 26.18 10.66 18.04
N VAL A 160 25.31 10.11 17.19
CA VAL A 160 24.17 9.29 17.62
C VAL A 160 24.66 7.94 18.11
N THR A 161 25.63 7.32 17.45
CA THR A 161 26.15 6.01 17.85
C THR A 161 27.01 6.07 19.09
N ALA A 162 27.74 7.18 19.28
CA ALA A 162 28.46 7.45 20.51
C ALA A 162 27.52 7.54 21.74
N SER A 163 26.29 8.04 21.56
CA SER A 163 25.30 8.13 22.65
C SER A 163 24.90 6.77 23.24
N PHE A 164 25.09 5.68 22.50
CA PHE A 164 24.88 4.31 22.97
C PHE A 164 26.18 3.49 23.00
N GLY A 165 27.34 4.17 23.10
CA GLY A 165 28.62 3.53 23.36
C GLY A 165 29.26 2.79 22.18
N VAL A 166 28.88 3.13 20.94
CA VAL A 166 29.47 2.54 19.73
C VAL A 166 30.33 3.57 18.99
N GLU A 167 31.62 3.25 18.90
CA GLU A 167 32.58 3.98 18.08
C GLU A 167 32.45 3.55 16.61
N GLN A 168 32.30 4.52 15.70
CA GLN A 168 32.16 4.25 14.27
C GLN A 168 33.50 4.25 13.55
N PHE A 169 33.67 3.32 12.62
CA PHE A 169 34.84 3.15 11.76
C PHE A 169 34.39 3.03 10.31
N SER A 170 35.31 3.26 9.35
CA SER A 170 35.11 2.78 7.99
C SER A 170 35.09 1.24 7.99
N LEU A 171 34.47 0.62 6.98
CA LEU A 171 34.48 -0.85 6.87
C LEU A 171 35.91 -1.40 6.85
N GLU A 172 36.80 -0.74 6.09
CA GLU A 172 38.21 -1.13 5.95
C GLU A 172 38.97 -1.11 7.28
N ASP A 173 38.72 -0.11 8.12
CA ASP A 173 39.36 0.01 9.43
C ASP A 173 38.70 -0.88 10.50
N LEU A 174 37.45 -1.31 10.27
CA LEU A 174 36.67 -2.11 11.21
C LEU A 174 37.11 -3.58 11.21
N TRP A 175 37.32 -4.18 10.04
CA TRP A 175 37.62 -5.62 9.91
C TRP A 175 38.81 -6.11 10.75
N PRO A 176 39.97 -5.42 10.75
CA PRO A 176 41.15 -5.89 11.48
C PRO A 176 40.99 -5.84 13.01
N LEU A 177 39.97 -5.13 13.53
CA LEU A 177 39.75 -4.93 14.96
C LEU A 177 38.81 -5.97 15.57
N CYS A 178 38.01 -6.64 14.76
CA CYS A 178 36.89 -7.46 15.22
C CYS A 178 37.32 -8.88 15.62
N ASP A 179 36.98 -9.29 16.83
CA ASP A 179 36.99 -10.70 17.23
C ASP A 179 35.68 -11.39 16.83
N TYR A 180 34.58 -10.61 16.83
CA TYR A 180 33.25 -11.00 16.37
C TYR A 180 32.70 -9.94 15.40
N ILE A 181 31.95 -10.37 14.39
CA ILE A 181 31.23 -9.48 13.47
C ILE A 181 29.77 -9.90 13.44
N THR A 182 28.85 -8.93 13.52
CA THR A 182 27.42 -9.15 13.37
C THR A 182 26.83 -8.14 12.39
N VAL A 183 26.02 -8.62 11.44
CA VAL A 183 25.43 -7.79 10.38
C VAL A 183 23.94 -7.56 10.63
N HIS A 184 23.50 -6.32 10.44
CA HIS A 184 22.13 -5.82 10.68
C HIS A 184 21.71 -4.79 9.61
N THR A 185 22.18 -4.96 8.39
CA THR A 185 21.83 -4.12 7.24
C THR A 185 20.67 -4.74 6.44
N PRO A 186 19.91 -3.94 5.66
CA PRO A 186 19.05 -4.48 4.61
C PRO A 186 19.91 -5.09 3.48
N LEU A 187 19.32 -6.00 2.70
CA LEU A 187 19.95 -6.54 1.49
C LEU A 187 19.71 -5.58 0.32
N MET A 188 20.79 -5.06 -0.27
CA MET A 188 20.84 -4.13 -1.38
C MET A 188 22.14 -4.37 -2.17
N PRO A 189 22.29 -3.86 -3.41
CA PRO A 189 23.52 -4.07 -4.18
C PRO A 189 24.82 -3.69 -3.45
N SER A 190 24.78 -2.69 -2.56
CA SER A 190 25.92 -2.26 -1.76
C SER A 190 26.21 -3.12 -0.52
N THR A 191 25.29 -3.99 -0.11
CA THR A 191 25.41 -4.86 1.07
C THR A 191 25.43 -6.35 0.73
N THR A 192 25.15 -6.72 -0.52
CA THR A 192 25.34 -8.08 -1.02
C THR A 192 26.82 -8.46 -1.01
N GLY A 193 27.15 -9.62 -0.42
CA GLY A 193 28.52 -10.11 -0.34
C GLY A 193 29.46 -9.18 0.43
N LEU A 194 28.93 -8.43 1.40
CA LEU A 194 29.70 -7.48 2.20
C LEU A 194 30.84 -8.18 2.96
N LEU A 195 30.59 -9.39 3.44
CA LEU A 195 31.63 -10.31 3.88
C LEU A 195 31.88 -11.33 2.76
N ASN A 196 33.03 -11.21 2.10
CA ASN A 196 33.52 -12.07 1.03
C ASN A 196 35.01 -12.43 1.24
N ASP A 197 35.63 -13.13 0.30
CA ASP A 197 37.02 -13.58 0.42
C ASP A 197 37.99 -12.43 0.75
N THR A 198 37.81 -11.27 0.12
CA THR A 198 38.69 -10.10 0.30
C THR A 198 38.55 -9.47 1.67
N THR A 199 37.33 -9.40 2.23
CA THR A 199 37.09 -8.83 3.55
C THR A 199 37.42 -9.81 4.66
N PHE A 200 37.16 -11.11 4.46
CA PHE A 200 37.58 -12.14 5.41
C PHE A 200 39.10 -12.14 5.58
N ALA A 201 39.87 -11.95 4.50
CA ALA A 201 41.33 -11.85 4.56
C ALA A 201 41.83 -10.67 5.40
N LYS A 202 41.04 -9.59 5.53
CA LYS A 202 41.37 -8.41 6.37
C LYS A 202 41.00 -8.60 7.84
N CYS A 203 40.14 -9.58 8.14
CA CYS A 203 39.72 -9.84 9.51
C CYS A 203 40.84 -10.50 10.33
N LYS A 204 40.71 -10.45 11.66
CA LYS A 204 41.55 -11.27 12.54
C LYS A 204 41.36 -12.75 12.24
N LYS A 205 42.45 -13.51 12.25
CA LYS A 205 42.38 -14.98 12.14
C LYS A 205 41.55 -15.56 13.29
N GLY A 206 40.56 -16.38 12.95
CA GLY A 206 39.62 -16.95 13.91
C GLY A 206 38.43 -16.06 14.25
N VAL A 207 38.20 -14.98 13.47
CA VAL A 207 37.00 -14.12 13.61
C VAL A 207 35.73 -14.97 13.56
N LYS A 208 34.73 -14.62 14.36
CA LYS A 208 33.41 -15.27 14.30
C LYS A 208 32.37 -14.33 13.74
N VAL A 209 31.49 -14.83 12.89
CA VAL A 209 30.49 -14.00 12.22
C VAL A 209 29.07 -14.43 12.54
N VAL A 210 28.15 -13.48 12.62
CA VAL A 210 26.73 -13.72 12.87
C VAL A 210 25.89 -12.98 11.83
N ASN A 211 24.98 -13.69 11.17
CA ASN A 211 23.99 -13.11 10.28
C ASN A 211 22.59 -13.60 10.65
N CYS A 212 21.83 -12.71 11.29
CA CYS A 212 20.40 -12.87 11.53
C CYS A 212 19.60 -11.73 10.88
N ALA A 213 20.15 -11.15 9.80
CA ALA A 213 19.58 -10.00 9.12
C ALA A 213 18.94 -10.40 7.80
N ARG A 214 19.74 -10.64 6.76
CA ARG A 214 19.27 -11.11 5.45
C ARG A 214 20.29 -12.06 4.83
N GLY A 215 19.81 -13.10 4.16
CA GLY A 215 20.63 -13.94 3.31
C GLY A 215 21.38 -13.14 2.25
N GLY A 216 22.57 -13.59 1.85
CA GLY A 216 23.37 -12.93 0.82
C GLY A 216 24.16 -11.69 1.28
N ILE A 217 24.00 -11.20 2.52
CA ILE A 217 24.91 -10.16 3.07
C ILE A 217 26.32 -10.73 3.27
N ILE A 218 26.40 -11.97 3.74
CA ILE A 218 27.64 -12.74 3.77
C ILE A 218 27.62 -13.64 2.53
N ASP A 219 28.69 -13.59 1.74
CA ASP A 219 28.92 -14.55 0.66
C ASP A 219 29.15 -15.93 1.29
N GLU A 220 28.22 -16.84 1.04
CA GLU A 220 28.17 -18.16 1.67
C GLU A 220 29.33 -19.05 1.24
N ASP A 221 29.75 -18.96 -0.02
CA ASP A 221 30.88 -19.73 -0.54
C ASP A 221 32.20 -19.20 0.02
N ALA A 222 32.34 -17.88 0.12
CA ALA A 222 33.49 -17.26 0.77
C ALA A 222 33.56 -17.58 2.27
N LEU A 223 32.41 -17.59 2.96
CA LEU A 223 32.33 -18.01 4.35
C LEU A 223 32.78 -19.46 4.53
N LEU A 224 32.34 -20.37 3.66
CA LEU A 224 32.75 -21.77 3.71
C LEU A 224 34.28 -21.89 3.57
N ARG A 225 34.87 -21.24 2.57
CA ARG A 225 36.34 -21.21 2.40
C ARG A 225 37.06 -20.59 3.60
N ALA A 226 36.50 -19.53 4.18
CA ALA A 226 37.07 -18.88 5.37
C ALA A 226 37.01 -19.81 6.60
N LEU A 227 35.94 -20.59 6.76
CA LEU A 227 35.80 -21.58 7.83
C LEU A 227 36.79 -22.75 7.67
N GLU A 228 36.93 -23.28 6.46
CA GLU A 228 37.84 -24.39 6.15
C GLU A 228 39.31 -24.00 6.34
N SER A 229 39.68 -22.77 5.95
CA SER A 229 41.04 -22.23 6.16
C SER A 229 41.32 -21.82 7.62
N GLY A 230 40.30 -21.77 8.47
CA GLY A 230 40.38 -21.25 9.84
C GLY A 230 40.56 -19.73 9.93
N GLN A 231 40.41 -19.01 8.81
CA GLN A 231 40.32 -17.55 8.82
C GLN A 231 39.09 -17.10 9.61
N CYS A 232 37.95 -17.78 9.41
CA CYS A 232 36.77 -17.69 10.24
C CYS A 232 36.75 -18.85 11.25
N GLY A 233 36.64 -18.54 12.55
CA GLY A 233 36.62 -19.52 13.63
C GLY A 233 35.23 -20.13 13.90
N GLY A 234 34.18 -19.62 13.24
CA GLY A 234 32.82 -20.11 13.36
C GLY A 234 31.77 -19.08 12.94
N ALA A 235 30.56 -19.56 12.62
CA ALA A 235 29.48 -18.71 12.17
C ALA A 235 28.14 -19.04 12.85
N GLY A 236 27.32 -18.01 13.06
CA GLY A 236 25.92 -18.12 13.47
C GLY A 236 25.00 -17.60 12.37
N LEU A 237 24.20 -18.46 11.74
CA LEU A 237 23.35 -18.11 10.59
C LEU A 237 21.88 -18.39 10.87
N ASP A 238 21.03 -17.38 10.87
CA ASP A 238 19.57 -17.58 10.93
C ASP A 238 18.92 -17.45 9.54
N VAL A 239 19.63 -16.92 8.56
CA VAL A 239 19.14 -16.60 7.22
C VAL A 239 20.11 -17.07 6.15
N PHE A 240 19.59 -17.44 4.98
CA PHE A 240 20.34 -17.96 3.84
C PHE A 240 19.95 -17.22 2.56
N ALA A 241 20.85 -17.16 1.57
CA ALA A 241 20.59 -16.51 0.28
C ALA A 241 19.40 -17.14 -0.46
N GLU A 242 19.24 -18.46 -0.32
CA GLU A 242 18.08 -19.22 -0.74
C GLU A 242 17.47 -19.93 0.47
N GLU A 243 16.16 -19.77 0.66
CA GLU A 243 15.43 -20.36 1.78
C GLU A 243 14.20 -21.13 1.28
N PRO A 244 14.08 -22.45 1.57
CA PRO A 244 15.02 -23.28 2.33
C PRO A 244 16.36 -23.54 1.61
N PRO A 245 17.50 -23.60 2.33
CA PRO A 245 18.81 -23.78 1.71
C PRO A 245 18.95 -25.17 1.09
N VAL A 246 19.27 -25.21 -0.21
CA VAL A 246 19.54 -26.44 -0.96
C VAL A 246 20.96 -26.95 -0.67
N ASN A 247 21.93 -26.03 -0.60
CA ASN A 247 23.31 -26.37 -0.28
C ASN A 247 23.49 -26.58 1.23
N ARG A 248 23.87 -27.82 1.59
CA ARG A 248 24.03 -28.24 2.98
C ARG A 248 25.43 -27.96 3.54
N SER A 249 26.41 -27.57 2.74
CA SER A 249 27.82 -27.48 3.16
C SER A 249 28.04 -26.60 4.39
N LEU A 250 27.42 -25.41 4.44
CA LEU A 250 27.47 -24.55 5.63
C LEU A 250 26.66 -25.12 6.80
N ILE A 251 25.52 -25.73 6.53
CA ILE A 251 24.63 -26.28 7.57
C ILE A 251 25.29 -27.44 8.30
N ASP A 252 25.99 -28.29 7.56
CA ASP A 252 26.65 -29.47 8.08
C ASP A 252 28.05 -29.17 8.64
N HIS A 253 28.57 -27.95 8.43
CA HIS A 253 29.89 -27.55 8.89
C HIS A 253 29.95 -27.49 10.44
N PRO A 254 30.94 -28.14 11.10
CA PRO A 254 30.95 -28.30 12.56
C PRO A 254 31.04 -26.99 13.35
N ASN A 255 31.65 -25.96 12.77
CA ASN A 255 31.78 -24.63 13.39
C ASN A 255 30.64 -23.67 13.04
N VAL A 256 29.61 -24.13 12.34
CA VAL A 256 28.43 -23.33 12.03
C VAL A 256 27.29 -23.73 12.96
N ILE A 257 26.62 -22.73 13.51
CA ILE A 257 25.34 -22.86 14.19
C ILE A 257 24.32 -22.20 13.30
N CYS A 258 23.28 -22.92 12.91
CA CYS A 258 22.23 -22.33 12.09
C CYS A 258 20.82 -22.64 12.59
N CYS A 259 19.91 -21.74 12.24
CA CYS A 259 18.49 -21.77 12.58
C CYS A 259 17.65 -21.48 11.32
N PRO A 260 16.42 -22.02 11.23
CA PRO A 260 15.55 -21.81 10.07
C PRO A 260 14.76 -20.49 10.19
N HIS A 261 15.44 -19.35 10.11
CA HIS A 261 14.85 -18.01 10.07
C HIS A 261 13.90 -17.74 11.26
N LEU A 262 14.43 -17.90 12.48
CA LEU A 262 13.67 -17.81 13.72
C LEU A 262 13.77 -16.44 14.42
N GLY A 263 14.49 -15.47 13.87
CA GLY A 263 14.77 -14.18 14.52
C GLY A 263 13.52 -13.42 15.00
N ALA A 264 12.39 -13.55 14.31
CA ALA A 264 11.10 -12.95 14.70
C ALA A 264 10.08 -13.97 15.25
N SER A 265 10.45 -15.24 15.37
CA SER A 265 9.58 -16.35 15.79
C SER A 265 9.44 -16.41 17.31
N THR A 266 8.97 -15.31 17.91
CA THR A 266 8.67 -15.21 19.34
C THR A 266 7.21 -14.78 19.55
N LYS A 267 6.58 -15.24 20.63
CA LYS A 267 5.19 -14.90 20.93
C LYS A 267 4.99 -13.39 21.06
N GLU A 268 5.95 -12.71 21.68
CA GLU A 268 5.93 -11.27 21.92
C GLU A 268 6.08 -10.48 20.62
N ALA A 269 6.94 -10.92 19.69
CA ALA A 269 7.07 -10.27 18.38
C ALA A 269 5.79 -10.42 17.56
N GLN A 270 5.21 -11.63 17.52
CA GLN A 270 3.96 -11.89 16.79
C GLN A 270 2.79 -11.03 17.33
N ILE A 271 2.66 -10.91 18.65
CA ILE A 271 1.65 -10.05 19.29
C ILE A 271 1.86 -8.59 18.88
N ARG A 272 3.09 -8.08 18.97
CA ARG A 272 3.40 -6.67 18.65
C ARG A 272 3.14 -6.35 17.19
N CYS A 273 3.57 -7.20 16.25
CA CYS A 273 3.29 -7.02 14.83
C CYS A 273 1.78 -7.01 14.54
N GLY A 274 1.02 -7.91 15.18
CA GLY A 274 -0.44 -7.92 15.06
C GLY A 274 -1.08 -6.62 15.57
N GLN A 275 -0.63 -6.11 16.72
CA GLN A 275 -1.12 -4.85 17.28
C GLN A 275 -0.76 -3.64 16.41
N ASP A 276 0.46 -3.59 15.88
CA ASP A 276 0.92 -2.48 15.04
C ASP A 276 0.09 -2.39 13.74
N ILE A 277 -0.15 -3.53 13.07
CA ILE A 277 -0.98 -3.59 11.86
C ILE A 277 -2.43 -3.22 12.17
N ALA A 278 -3.01 -3.78 13.24
CA ALA A 278 -4.38 -3.47 13.63
C ALA A 278 -4.56 -1.97 13.92
N THR A 279 -3.59 -1.37 14.60
CA THR A 279 -3.60 0.07 14.89
C THR A 279 -3.56 0.89 13.61
N GLN A 280 -2.67 0.57 12.66
CA GLN A 280 -2.60 1.29 11.37
C GLN A 280 -3.91 1.19 10.57
N ILE A 281 -4.59 0.04 10.59
CA ILE A 281 -5.89 -0.13 9.93
C ILE A 281 -6.97 0.73 10.59
N VAL A 282 -7.02 0.74 11.94
CA VAL A 282 -7.97 1.59 12.68
C VAL A 282 -7.72 3.06 12.38
N GLN A 283 -6.47 3.50 12.41
CA GLN A 283 -6.07 4.86 12.06
C GLN A 283 -6.54 5.24 10.65
N MET A 284 -6.34 4.35 9.67
CA MET A 284 -6.83 4.56 8.30
C MET A 284 -8.37 4.73 8.24
N VAL A 285 -9.12 3.90 8.97
CA VAL A 285 -10.60 3.98 9.00
C VAL A 285 -11.07 5.30 9.59
N HIS A 286 -10.33 5.87 10.55
CA HIS A 286 -10.62 7.16 11.15
C HIS A 286 -10.05 8.36 10.38
N GLY A 287 -9.42 8.15 9.22
CA GLY A 287 -8.82 9.21 8.41
C GLY A 287 -7.53 9.79 9.00
N GLU A 288 -6.89 9.09 9.92
CA GLU A 288 -5.58 9.44 10.46
C GLU A 288 -4.45 9.07 9.49
N ALA A 289 -3.26 9.66 9.69
CA ALA A 289 -2.10 9.42 8.85
C ALA A 289 -1.57 7.97 8.99
N LEU A 290 -1.43 7.28 7.86
CA LEU A 290 -0.81 5.96 7.78
C LEU A 290 0.72 6.05 7.87
N ILE A 291 1.29 5.65 9.02
CA ILE A 291 2.75 5.59 9.22
C ILE A 291 3.26 4.22 8.80
N GLY A 292 4.20 4.18 7.85
CA GLY A 292 4.87 2.93 7.44
C GLY A 292 4.23 2.21 6.25
N ALA A 293 3.25 2.81 5.58
CA ALA A 293 2.67 2.24 4.38
C ALA A 293 3.69 2.18 3.23
N VAL A 294 3.86 1.01 2.63
CA VAL A 294 4.94 0.72 1.68
C VAL A 294 4.64 1.22 0.26
N ASN A 295 3.36 1.29 -0.12
CA ASN A 295 2.90 1.65 -1.46
C ASN A 295 1.82 2.75 -1.47
N ALA A 296 1.62 3.45 -0.35
CA ALA A 296 0.49 4.37 -0.16
C ALA A 296 0.90 5.84 0.05
N GLN A 297 2.13 6.23 -0.32
CA GLN A 297 2.56 7.64 -0.20
C GLN A 297 1.64 8.62 -0.93
N ILE A 298 1.04 8.19 -2.06
CA ILE A 298 0.03 8.98 -2.77
C ILE A 298 -1.23 9.13 -1.91
N LEU A 299 -1.69 8.08 -1.21
CA LEU A 299 -2.90 8.12 -0.36
C LEU A 299 -2.79 9.15 0.76
N MET A 300 -1.60 9.30 1.37
CA MET A 300 -1.37 10.29 2.42
C MET A 300 -1.63 11.73 1.95
N SER A 301 -1.40 12.02 0.67
CA SER A 301 -1.64 13.33 0.05
C SER A 301 -2.95 13.45 -0.72
N ALA A 302 -3.61 12.32 -0.99
CA ALA A 302 -4.77 12.21 -1.86
C ALA A 302 -6.11 12.11 -1.10
N LEU A 303 -6.11 11.66 0.15
CA LEU A 303 -7.35 11.40 0.89
C LEU A 303 -7.69 12.47 1.93
N THR A 304 -7.31 13.73 1.68
CA THR A 304 -7.71 14.86 2.53
C THR A 304 -8.99 15.51 1.99
N PRO A 305 -9.81 16.18 2.83
CA PRO A 305 -10.98 16.94 2.38
C PRO A 305 -10.66 17.95 1.27
N GLU A 306 -9.46 18.54 1.30
CA GLU A 306 -8.99 19.53 0.32
C GLU A 306 -8.56 18.90 -1.01
N SER A 307 -8.02 17.67 -1.01
CA SER A 307 -7.54 16.98 -2.21
C SER A 307 -8.65 16.22 -2.96
N MET A 308 -9.72 15.83 -2.27
CA MET A 308 -10.83 15.08 -2.87
C MET A 308 -11.52 15.77 -4.07
N PRO A 309 -11.81 17.09 -4.05
CA PRO A 309 -12.34 17.78 -5.23
C PRO A 309 -11.40 17.69 -6.44
N TRP A 310 -10.10 17.81 -6.21
CA TRP A 310 -9.07 17.72 -7.24
C TRP A 310 -8.95 16.32 -7.85
N ILE A 311 -9.10 15.27 -7.04
CA ILE A 311 -9.15 13.90 -7.55
C ILE A 311 -10.36 13.69 -8.46
N LYS A 312 -11.55 14.16 -8.05
CA LYS A 312 -12.75 14.11 -8.89
C LYS A 312 -12.56 14.86 -10.20
N LEU A 313 -11.88 16.01 -10.16
CA LEU A 313 -11.50 16.74 -11.36
C LEU A 313 -10.57 15.91 -12.25
N GLY A 314 -9.51 15.33 -11.69
CA GLY A 314 -8.58 14.47 -12.43
C GLY A 314 -9.32 13.33 -13.15
N GLU A 315 -10.16 12.58 -12.43
CA GLU A 315 -10.97 11.51 -13.01
C GLU A 315 -11.90 12.01 -14.13
N ALA A 316 -12.56 13.16 -13.94
CA ALA A 316 -13.43 13.75 -14.95
C ALA A 316 -12.66 14.20 -16.20
N LEU A 317 -11.50 14.83 -16.03
CA LEU A 317 -10.63 15.25 -17.12
C LEU A 317 -10.06 14.05 -17.89
N GLY A 318 -9.70 12.97 -17.20
CA GLY A 318 -9.27 11.71 -17.81
C GLY A 318 -10.38 11.03 -18.61
N CYS A 319 -11.61 11.02 -18.08
CA CYS A 319 -12.76 10.46 -18.79
C CYS A 319 -13.10 11.29 -20.05
N LEU A 320 -13.00 12.62 -19.94
CA LEU A 320 -13.21 13.53 -21.06
C LEU A 320 -12.11 13.41 -22.11
N SER A 321 -10.84 13.32 -21.71
CA SER A 321 -9.73 13.12 -22.64
C SER A 321 -9.86 11.80 -23.39
N ARG A 322 -10.33 10.75 -22.70
CA ARG A 322 -10.68 9.48 -23.34
C ARG A 322 -11.71 9.68 -24.46
N ALA A 323 -12.81 10.36 -24.16
CA ALA A 323 -13.89 10.62 -25.12
C ALA A 323 -13.42 11.46 -26.32
N CYS A 324 -12.48 12.39 -26.14
CA CYS A 324 -11.97 13.22 -27.22
C CYS A 324 -10.94 12.53 -28.13
N THR A 325 -10.20 11.54 -27.64
CA THR A 325 -9.05 10.94 -28.36
C THR A 325 -9.32 9.54 -28.94
N GLY A 326 -10.36 8.83 -28.50
CA GLY A 326 -10.60 7.43 -28.92
C GLY A 326 -9.51 6.45 -28.44
N LEU A 327 -9.61 5.16 -28.74
CA LEU A 327 -8.86 4.08 -28.05
C LEU A 327 -7.32 4.13 -28.13
N THR A 328 -6.71 4.79 -29.13
CA THR A 328 -5.25 4.79 -29.32
C THR A 328 -4.59 5.90 -28.50
N ARG A 329 -3.66 5.58 -27.57
CA ARG A 329 -2.97 6.56 -26.72
C ARG A 329 -1.57 6.08 -26.34
N ASN A 330 -0.58 6.96 -26.48
CA ASN A 330 0.81 6.62 -26.16
C ASN A 330 1.39 7.54 -25.06
N GLN A 331 0.82 8.74 -24.85
CA GLN A 331 1.35 9.69 -23.87
C GLN A 331 0.26 10.56 -23.22
N VAL A 332 0.42 10.79 -21.91
CA VAL A 332 -0.40 11.69 -21.09
C VAL A 332 0.53 12.66 -20.36
N GLN A 333 0.24 13.94 -20.44
CA GLN A 333 0.91 15.00 -19.68
C GLN A 333 -0.09 15.70 -18.77
N VAL A 334 0.20 15.72 -17.47
CA VAL A 334 -0.59 16.43 -16.47
C VAL A 334 0.21 17.61 -15.95
N THR A 335 -0.26 18.81 -16.23
CA THR A 335 0.33 20.06 -15.75
C THR A 335 -0.60 20.68 -14.71
N THR A 336 -0.10 20.85 -13.49
CA THR A 336 -0.83 21.62 -12.46
C THR A 336 -0.42 23.08 -12.48
N THR A 337 -1.36 23.99 -12.24
CA THR A 337 -1.12 25.42 -12.34
C THR A 337 -1.66 26.18 -11.13
N GLY A 338 -0.83 27.06 -10.56
CA GLY A 338 -1.16 27.88 -9.39
C GLY A 338 -0.53 27.38 -8.09
N HIS A 339 -0.18 28.32 -7.20
CA HIS A 339 0.64 28.07 -6.01
C HIS A 339 0.19 26.90 -5.10
N ASN A 340 -1.13 26.69 -4.97
CA ASN A 340 -1.69 25.64 -4.12
C ASN A 340 -1.57 24.22 -4.69
N LEU A 341 -1.25 24.08 -5.98
CA LEU A 341 -1.18 22.77 -6.65
C LEU A 341 0.24 22.25 -6.85
N LYS A 342 1.24 22.89 -6.23
CA LYS A 342 2.65 22.49 -6.35
C LYS A 342 2.89 21.04 -5.95
N ASN A 343 2.24 20.58 -4.89
CA ASN A 343 2.34 19.19 -4.40
C ASN A 343 1.25 18.28 -4.97
N ALA A 344 0.33 18.80 -5.79
CA ALA A 344 -0.83 18.09 -6.28
C ALA A 344 -0.56 17.22 -7.52
N ALA A 345 0.53 17.49 -8.24
CA ALA A 345 0.84 16.83 -9.51
C ALA A 345 0.92 15.30 -9.39
N GLY A 346 1.34 14.77 -8.23
CA GLY A 346 1.41 13.34 -7.97
C GLY A 346 0.04 12.66 -8.01
N TYR A 347 -0.86 13.06 -7.11
CA TYR A 347 -2.19 12.45 -7.01
C TYR A 347 -3.09 12.83 -8.20
N LEU A 348 -2.94 14.03 -8.78
CA LEU A 348 -3.70 14.43 -9.96
C LEU A 348 -3.36 13.60 -11.19
N SER A 349 -2.07 13.27 -11.38
CA SER A 349 -1.67 12.40 -12.50
C SER A 349 -2.31 11.02 -12.39
N ALA A 350 -2.28 10.43 -11.19
CA ALA A 350 -2.93 9.15 -10.93
C ALA A 350 -4.45 9.23 -11.14
N ALA A 351 -5.12 10.27 -10.64
CA ALA A 351 -6.56 10.47 -10.82
C ALA A 351 -6.96 10.64 -12.30
N VAL A 352 -6.18 11.37 -13.09
CA VAL A 352 -6.38 11.49 -14.54
C VAL A 352 -6.29 10.13 -15.22
N VAL A 353 -5.31 9.32 -14.84
CA VAL A 353 -5.15 7.97 -15.40
C VAL A 353 -6.29 7.05 -14.97
N VAL A 354 -6.81 7.15 -13.75
CA VAL A 354 -8.04 6.45 -13.34
C VAL A 354 -9.18 6.81 -14.30
N GLY A 355 -9.43 8.10 -14.53
CA GLY A 355 -10.45 8.56 -15.46
C GLY A 355 -10.25 8.03 -16.89
N LEU A 356 -8.99 7.99 -17.34
CA LEU A 356 -8.60 7.54 -18.66
C LEU A 356 -8.86 6.04 -18.87
N LEU A 357 -8.44 5.20 -17.91
CA LEU A 357 -8.45 3.73 -18.04
C LEU A 357 -9.79 3.07 -17.66
N ARG A 358 -10.71 3.79 -17.02
CA ARG A 358 -11.97 3.22 -16.48
C ARG A 358 -13.01 2.89 -17.58
N GLU A 359 -12.87 1.77 -18.28
CA GLU A 359 -13.86 1.27 -19.27
C GLU A 359 -14.76 0.17 -18.67
N LYS A 360 -16.02 0.50 -18.32
CA LYS A 360 -17.00 -0.46 -17.73
C LYS A 360 -16.42 -1.22 -16.50
N PRO A 361 -17.15 -2.10 -15.76
CA PRO A 361 -16.76 -2.46 -14.40
C PRO A 361 -15.76 -3.64 -14.36
N VAL A 362 -14.70 -3.58 -15.16
CA VAL A 362 -13.63 -4.60 -15.12
C VAL A 362 -12.28 -3.90 -15.00
N ASN A 363 -11.56 -4.32 -13.95
CA ASN A 363 -10.25 -3.92 -13.44
C ASN A 363 -10.27 -2.80 -12.39
N GLY A 364 -9.87 -3.17 -11.17
CA GLY A 364 -9.79 -2.34 -9.97
C GLY A 364 -8.75 -1.21 -10.04
N VAL A 365 -8.75 -0.44 -11.13
CA VAL A 365 -7.97 0.78 -11.30
C VAL A 365 -8.38 1.78 -10.23
N ASN A 366 -7.41 2.21 -9.45
CA ASN A 366 -7.53 3.19 -8.38
C ASN A 366 -6.27 4.05 -8.33
N ILE A 367 -6.25 5.07 -7.48
CA ILE A 367 -5.15 6.05 -7.45
C ILE A 367 -3.77 5.47 -7.08
N ILE A 368 -3.73 4.26 -6.51
CA ILE A 368 -2.49 3.57 -6.13
C ILE A 368 -1.88 2.84 -7.33
N ASN A 369 -2.69 2.09 -8.08
CA ASN A 369 -2.22 1.25 -9.18
C ASN A 369 -2.34 1.90 -10.57
N ALA A 370 -3.02 3.04 -10.69
CA ALA A 370 -3.29 3.69 -11.98
C ALA A 370 -2.04 3.92 -12.83
N LEU A 371 -0.96 4.46 -12.23
CA LEU A 371 0.27 4.75 -12.98
C LEU A 371 0.97 3.49 -13.48
N THR A 372 0.99 2.43 -12.67
CA THR A 372 1.55 1.12 -13.05
C THR A 372 0.73 0.49 -14.18
N LEU A 373 -0.60 0.51 -14.07
CA LEU A 373 -1.48 -0.02 -15.11
C LEU A 373 -1.41 0.78 -16.41
N ALA A 374 -1.13 2.09 -16.35
CA ALA A 374 -0.85 2.89 -17.53
C ALA A 374 0.45 2.46 -18.22
N GLU A 375 1.51 2.20 -17.46
CA GLU A 375 2.79 1.71 -18.00
C GLU A 375 2.62 0.34 -18.66
N GLU A 376 1.90 -0.59 -18.03
CA GLU A 376 1.55 -1.89 -18.60
C GLU A 376 0.71 -1.78 -19.88
N ALA A 377 -0.15 -0.76 -19.96
CA ALA A 377 -0.93 -0.44 -21.15
C ALA A 377 -0.13 0.35 -22.23
N GLY A 378 1.16 0.60 -22.01
CA GLY A 378 2.03 1.33 -22.95
C GLY A 378 1.80 2.85 -22.97
N ILE A 379 1.20 3.42 -21.93
CA ILE A 379 0.89 4.85 -21.82
C ILE A 379 1.98 5.55 -20.99
N ALA A 380 2.77 6.40 -21.63
CA ALA A 380 3.78 7.21 -20.95
C ALA A 380 3.13 8.40 -20.22
N VAL A 381 3.20 8.42 -18.88
CA VAL A 381 2.64 9.50 -18.06
C VAL A 381 3.73 10.46 -17.59
N SER A 382 3.58 11.74 -17.88
CA SER A 382 4.48 12.81 -17.46
C SER A 382 3.72 13.85 -16.63
N LYS A 383 4.41 14.47 -15.67
CA LYS A 383 3.83 15.47 -14.76
C LYS A 383 4.70 16.70 -14.66
N SER A 384 4.08 17.87 -14.59
CA SER A 384 4.74 19.16 -14.45
C SER A 384 3.91 20.14 -13.61
N HIS A 385 4.55 21.19 -13.13
CA HIS A 385 3.90 22.25 -12.37
C HIS A 385 4.34 23.63 -12.88
N VAL A 386 3.41 24.59 -12.89
CA VAL A 386 3.66 25.98 -13.29
C VAL A 386 2.96 26.92 -12.30
N ASP A 387 3.66 27.91 -11.74
CA ASP A 387 3.06 28.83 -10.76
C ASP A 387 2.06 29.81 -11.42
N ALA A 388 2.35 30.29 -12.63
CA ALA A 388 1.53 31.28 -13.33
C ALA A 388 0.28 30.66 -13.99
N CYS A 389 -0.92 31.06 -13.56
CA CYS A 389 -2.19 30.61 -14.14
C CYS A 389 -2.68 31.56 -15.24
N PRO A 390 -2.89 31.09 -16.49
CA PRO A 390 -3.38 31.92 -17.59
C PRO A 390 -4.92 32.09 -17.59
N PHE A 391 -5.63 31.51 -16.61
CA PHE A 391 -7.09 31.55 -16.52
C PHE A 391 -7.56 32.47 -15.38
N PRO A 392 -8.80 32.99 -15.44
CA PRO A 392 -9.33 33.88 -14.40
C PRO A 392 -9.45 33.22 -13.01
N SER A 393 -9.51 31.88 -12.95
CA SER A 393 -9.37 31.14 -11.69
C SER A 393 -7.89 31.05 -11.32
N SER A 394 -7.54 31.41 -10.08
CA SER A 394 -6.17 31.37 -9.58
C SER A 394 -5.53 29.97 -9.57
N GLU A 395 -6.29 28.92 -9.87
CA GLU A 395 -5.87 27.51 -9.85
C GLU A 395 -6.49 26.76 -11.04
N ALA A 396 -5.71 25.92 -11.70
CA ALA A 396 -6.17 25.07 -12.80
C ALA A 396 -5.35 23.77 -12.91
N CYS A 397 -5.97 22.73 -13.43
CA CYS A 397 -5.31 21.52 -13.89
C CYS A 397 -5.45 21.43 -15.41
N THR A 398 -4.32 21.29 -16.10
CA THR A 398 -4.27 21.09 -17.54
C THR A 398 -3.85 19.65 -17.81
N VAL A 399 -4.67 18.94 -18.58
CA VAL A 399 -4.40 17.60 -19.08
C VAL A 399 -4.19 17.69 -20.57
N ASP A 400 -3.04 17.22 -21.04
CA ASP A 400 -2.71 17.09 -22.46
C ASP A 400 -2.52 15.61 -22.76
N VAL A 401 -3.33 15.06 -23.66
CA VAL A 401 -3.23 13.66 -24.09
C VAL A 401 -2.85 13.66 -25.56
N SER A 402 -1.75 13.00 -25.91
CA SER A 402 -1.29 12.87 -27.28
C SER A 402 -1.31 11.43 -27.76
N ALA A 403 -1.80 11.25 -28.98
CA ALA A 403 -1.88 9.95 -29.64
C ALA A 403 -1.64 10.13 -31.14
N ASN A 404 -0.66 9.41 -31.70
CA ASN A 404 -0.38 9.41 -33.15
C ASN A 404 -0.31 10.83 -33.77
N GLY A 405 0.23 11.81 -33.03
CA GLY A 405 0.36 13.21 -33.47
C GLY A 405 -0.87 14.10 -33.23
N VAL A 406 -1.99 13.55 -32.75
CA VAL A 406 -3.18 14.31 -32.35
C VAL A 406 -3.11 14.58 -30.85
N SER A 407 -3.08 15.84 -30.45
CA SER A 407 -3.17 16.25 -29.03
C SER A 407 -4.58 16.73 -28.67
N CYS A 408 -5.05 16.33 -27.50
CA CYS A 408 -6.24 16.86 -26.87
C CYS A 408 -5.85 17.51 -25.55
N LYS A 409 -5.98 18.84 -25.51
CA LYS A 409 -5.66 19.66 -24.33
C LYS A 409 -6.95 20.08 -23.64
N ILE A 410 -7.12 19.68 -22.40
CA ILE A 410 -8.31 19.94 -21.59
C ILE A 410 -7.86 20.68 -20.34
N VAL A 411 -8.58 21.74 -19.99
CA VAL A 411 -8.28 22.55 -18.81
C VAL A 411 -9.49 22.54 -17.90
N GLY A 412 -9.28 22.21 -16.63
CA GLY A 412 -10.31 22.25 -15.61
C GLY A 412 -9.83 22.90 -14.31
N SER A 413 -10.77 23.16 -13.41
CA SER A 413 -10.54 23.75 -12.09
C SER A 413 -11.64 23.31 -11.11
N ILE A 414 -11.58 23.79 -9.86
CA ILE A 414 -12.58 23.57 -8.82
C ILE A 414 -13.30 24.87 -8.53
N GLN A 415 -14.64 24.85 -8.50
CA GLN A 415 -15.47 25.95 -8.01
C GLN A 415 -16.43 25.44 -6.94
N GLY A 416 -16.27 25.88 -5.69
CA GLY A 416 -17.13 25.46 -4.59
C GLY A 416 -17.20 23.94 -4.41
N ASN A 417 -16.05 23.26 -4.54
CA ASN A 417 -15.90 21.78 -4.56
C ASN A 417 -16.48 21.05 -5.77
N ILE A 418 -16.94 21.78 -6.79
CA ILE A 418 -17.44 21.20 -8.04
C ILE A 418 -16.33 21.23 -9.10
N PRO A 419 -15.96 20.09 -9.69
CA PRO A 419 -15.10 20.06 -10.86
C PRO A 419 -15.73 20.80 -12.04
N VAL A 420 -15.00 21.74 -12.63
CA VAL A 420 -15.45 22.53 -13.77
C VAL A 420 -14.45 22.48 -14.91
N LEU A 421 -14.96 22.52 -16.12
CA LEU A 421 -14.22 22.62 -17.36
C LEU A 421 -14.08 24.09 -17.77
N LEU A 422 -12.84 24.52 -17.99
CA LEU A 422 -12.49 25.89 -18.42
C LEU A 422 -12.25 25.96 -19.92
N GLY A 423 -11.73 24.90 -20.54
CA GLY A 423 -11.50 24.88 -21.97
C GLY A 423 -11.09 23.52 -22.53
N ILE A 424 -11.23 23.39 -23.86
CA ILE A 424 -10.81 22.22 -24.66
C ILE A 424 -10.14 22.73 -25.94
N ASN A 425 -8.95 22.20 -26.27
CA ASN A 425 -8.21 22.46 -27.50
C ASN A 425 -8.08 23.96 -27.84
N GLY A 426 -7.78 24.78 -26.83
CA GLY A 426 -7.64 26.24 -26.97
C GLY A 426 -8.95 27.03 -26.97
N SER A 427 -10.11 26.36 -27.00
CA SER A 427 -11.41 27.01 -26.83
C SER A 427 -11.69 27.22 -25.34
N VAL A 428 -11.90 28.48 -24.94
CA VAL A 428 -12.20 28.86 -23.55
C VAL A 428 -13.70 29.10 -23.38
N PHE A 429 -14.31 28.47 -22.39
CA PHE A 429 -15.73 28.68 -22.09
C PHE A 429 -15.92 30.00 -21.32
N LYS A 430 -16.88 30.83 -21.77
CA LYS A 430 -17.21 32.10 -21.09
C LYS A 430 -17.67 31.91 -19.65
N LYS A 431 -18.30 30.76 -19.37
CA LYS A 431 -18.66 30.31 -18.02
C LYS A 431 -18.09 28.90 -17.85
N PRO A 432 -17.44 28.60 -16.72
CA PRO A 432 -16.99 27.24 -16.42
C PRO A 432 -18.15 26.25 -16.51
N VAL A 433 -17.92 25.11 -17.17
CA VAL A 433 -18.95 24.08 -17.38
C VAL A 433 -18.79 23.02 -16.29
N SER A 434 -19.83 22.76 -15.51
CA SER A 434 -19.81 21.70 -14.50
C SER A 434 -19.49 20.35 -15.14
N LEU A 435 -18.51 19.63 -14.60
CA LEU A 435 -18.18 18.26 -15.00
C LEU A 435 -19.01 17.19 -14.25
N ASN A 436 -20.08 17.61 -13.57
CA ASN A 436 -21.04 16.69 -12.94
C ASN A 436 -22.16 16.28 -13.91
N GLY A 437 -22.49 15.00 -13.93
CA GLY A 437 -23.60 14.45 -14.70
C GLY A 437 -23.24 14.12 -16.16
N ASN A 438 -24.26 14.06 -17.02
CA ASN A 438 -24.08 13.74 -18.43
C ASN A 438 -23.85 15.02 -19.23
N LEU A 439 -22.69 15.10 -19.89
CA LEU A 439 -22.33 16.23 -20.76
C LEU A 439 -22.37 15.82 -22.22
N LEU A 440 -23.08 16.60 -23.03
CA LEU A 440 -23.01 16.51 -24.48
C LEU A 440 -22.09 17.62 -25.00
N LEU A 441 -20.95 17.23 -25.57
CA LEU A 441 -20.03 18.13 -26.24
C LEU A 441 -20.09 17.86 -27.73
N PHE A 442 -20.28 18.92 -28.53
CA PHE A 442 -20.28 18.81 -29.98
C PHE A 442 -19.34 19.85 -30.57
N ARG A 443 -18.66 19.46 -31.65
CA ARG A 443 -17.86 20.35 -32.47
C ARG A 443 -18.59 20.53 -33.80
N ALA A 444 -18.93 21.75 -34.14
CA ALA A 444 -19.61 22.07 -35.40
C ALA A 444 -18.90 23.21 -36.13
N SER A 445 -19.06 23.25 -37.46
CA SER A 445 -18.70 24.43 -38.25
C SER A 445 -19.55 25.63 -37.78
N ALA A 446 -18.97 26.83 -37.75
CA ALA A 446 -19.65 28.07 -37.37
C ALA A 446 -20.72 28.51 -38.39
N LYS A 447 -21.80 27.73 -38.50
CA LYS A 447 -22.98 28.03 -39.33
C LYS A 447 -24.14 28.41 -38.40
N PRO A 448 -24.84 29.54 -38.62
CA PRO A 448 -25.91 30.03 -37.76
C PRO A 448 -27.06 29.03 -37.52
N GLN A 449 -27.25 28.09 -38.45
CA GLN A 449 -28.36 27.14 -38.46
C GLN A 449 -28.17 25.94 -37.50
N VAL A 450 -26.94 25.67 -37.03
CA VAL A 450 -26.64 24.44 -36.26
C VAL A 450 -27.20 24.49 -34.84
N LEU A 451 -27.12 25.65 -34.17
CA LEU A 451 -27.59 25.80 -32.79
C LEU A 451 -29.12 25.61 -32.66
N PRO A 452 -29.98 26.21 -33.52
CA PRO A 452 -31.42 25.93 -33.50
C PRO A 452 -31.78 24.48 -33.80
N THR A 453 -31.05 23.80 -34.68
CA THR A 453 -31.30 22.38 -35.01
C THR A 453 -30.98 21.46 -33.83
N ILE A 454 -29.93 21.76 -33.06
CA ILE A 454 -29.54 20.98 -31.87
C ILE A 454 -30.39 21.34 -30.65
N ALA A 455 -30.77 22.61 -30.49
CA ALA A 455 -31.64 23.07 -29.40
C ALA A 455 -33.13 22.74 -29.62
N GLY A 456 -33.54 22.49 -30.86
CA GLY A 456 -34.92 22.22 -31.28
C GLY A 456 -35.42 20.79 -31.04
N VAL A 457 -34.64 19.92 -30.41
CA VAL A 457 -35.11 18.59 -29.95
C VAL A 457 -35.47 18.68 -28.48
N GLY A 458 -36.38 19.58 -28.13
CA GLY A 458 -37.00 19.66 -26.80
C GLY A 458 -38.38 19.01 -26.83
N ASN A 459 -38.65 18.09 -25.91
CA ASN A 459 -39.93 17.37 -25.74
C ASN A 459 -40.40 16.54 -26.94
N ALA A 460 -39.48 16.08 -27.78
CA ALA A 460 -39.75 14.95 -28.67
C ALA A 460 -39.88 13.68 -27.82
N THR A 461 -40.79 12.80 -28.22
CA THR A 461 -40.98 11.49 -27.60
C THR A 461 -40.56 10.42 -28.60
N ALA A 462 -40.02 9.32 -28.07
CA ALA A 462 -39.55 8.22 -28.89
C ALA A 462 -40.09 6.90 -28.35
N CYS A 463 -40.45 6.01 -29.26
CA CYS A 463 -40.75 4.63 -28.92
C CYS A 463 -40.10 3.68 -29.92
N VAL A 464 -39.92 2.44 -29.48
CA VAL A 464 -39.37 1.37 -30.33
C VAL A 464 -40.51 0.51 -30.81
N LEU A 465 -40.62 0.37 -32.13
CA LEU A 465 -41.54 -0.56 -32.76
C LEU A 465 -40.69 -1.60 -33.51
N ARG A 466 -40.69 -2.83 -33.01
CA ARG A 466 -39.77 -3.90 -33.44
C ARG A 466 -38.31 -3.47 -33.22
N ASP A 467 -37.60 -3.19 -34.31
CA ASP A 467 -36.19 -2.84 -34.43
C ASP A 467 -35.97 -1.38 -34.89
N VAL A 468 -37.05 -0.61 -35.01
CA VAL A 468 -37.03 0.76 -35.51
C VAL A 468 -37.41 1.74 -34.40
N ILE A 469 -36.58 2.76 -34.20
CA ILE A 469 -36.90 3.86 -33.29
C ILE A 469 -37.75 4.87 -34.05
N TYR A 470 -38.93 5.20 -33.53
CA TYR A 470 -39.76 6.28 -34.05
C TYR A 470 -39.64 7.48 -33.11
N VAL A 471 -39.37 8.66 -33.68
CA VAL A 471 -39.31 9.94 -32.97
C VAL A 471 -40.45 10.82 -33.48
N THR A 472 -41.20 11.36 -32.55
CA THR A 472 -42.44 12.12 -32.80
C THR A 472 -42.51 13.35 -31.95
N GLY A 473 -43.08 14.41 -32.51
CA GLY A 473 -43.32 15.67 -31.81
C GLY A 473 -42.02 16.44 -31.51
N GLY A 474 -42.11 17.33 -30.54
CA GLY A 474 -41.08 18.34 -30.23
C GLY A 474 -41.42 19.71 -30.81
N HIS A 475 -40.60 20.69 -30.47
CA HIS A 475 -40.81 22.09 -30.86
C HIS A 475 -39.63 22.68 -31.60
N TYR A 476 -39.93 23.47 -32.63
CA TYR A 476 -38.95 24.33 -33.28
C TYR A 476 -39.42 25.79 -33.32
N GLY A 477 -38.49 26.71 -33.55
CA GLY A 477 -38.75 28.15 -33.55
C GLY A 477 -38.63 28.82 -32.17
N TYR A 478 -38.72 30.16 -32.15
CA TYR A 478 -38.54 30.96 -30.94
C TYR A 478 -39.67 30.68 -29.93
N ARG A 479 -39.30 30.23 -28.72
CA ARG A 479 -40.24 29.81 -27.64
C ARG A 479 -41.18 28.64 -28.01
N GLY A 480 -40.82 27.79 -28.97
CA GLY A 480 -41.66 26.65 -29.36
C GLY A 480 -42.91 27.07 -30.12
N SER A 481 -42.80 28.10 -30.97
CA SER A 481 -43.90 28.60 -31.80
C SER A 481 -44.45 27.59 -32.81
N CYS A 482 -43.71 26.51 -33.09
CA CYS A 482 -44.09 25.51 -34.07
C CYS A 482 -43.93 24.09 -33.49
N THR A 483 -44.97 23.27 -33.63
CA THR A 483 -44.93 21.85 -33.28
C THR A 483 -44.37 21.06 -34.45
N TYR A 484 -43.44 20.13 -34.17
CA TYR A 484 -42.87 19.27 -35.19
C TYR A 484 -43.90 18.21 -35.63
N ASP A 485 -44.25 18.21 -36.91
CA ASP A 485 -45.33 17.42 -37.49
C ASP A 485 -44.85 16.10 -38.11
N LYS A 486 -43.59 16.03 -38.51
CA LYS A 486 -42.98 14.85 -39.13
C LYS A 486 -42.65 13.79 -38.09
N ILE A 487 -43.00 12.55 -38.43
CA ILE A 487 -42.54 11.36 -37.71
C ILE A 487 -41.27 10.87 -38.37
N GLN A 488 -40.20 10.79 -37.58
CA GLN A 488 -38.92 10.30 -38.04
C GLN A 488 -38.73 8.86 -37.55
N SER A 489 -38.10 8.04 -38.38
CA SER A 489 -37.63 6.72 -37.95
C SER A 489 -36.13 6.62 -38.10
N TYR A 490 -35.52 5.86 -37.19
CA TYR A 490 -34.12 5.47 -37.24
C TYR A 490 -34.02 3.95 -37.28
N ARG A 491 -33.36 3.45 -38.33
CA ARG A 491 -33.08 2.03 -38.51
C ARG A 491 -31.66 1.73 -38.06
N LEU A 492 -31.52 0.86 -37.07
CA LEU A 492 -30.24 0.48 -36.47
C LEU A 492 -29.30 -0.18 -37.50
N ASP A 493 -29.83 -1.03 -38.37
CA ASP A 493 -29.05 -1.81 -39.34
C ASP A 493 -28.34 -0.93 -40.40
N PHE A 494 -28.91 0.23 -40.71
CA PHE A 494 -28.39 1.13 -41.74
C PHE A 494 -27.79 2.42 -41.16
N ASN A 495 -27.98 2.67 -39.86
CA ASN A 495 -27.60 3.92 -39.19
C ASN A 495 -28.17 5.16 -39.91
N GLU A 496 -29.41 5.08 -40.38
CA GLU A 496 -30.06 6.11 -41.20
C GLU A 496 -31.37 6.61 -40.58
N TRP A 497 -31.59 7.92 -40.73
CA TRP A 497 -32.84 8.59 -40.37
C TRP A 497 -33.70 8.81 -41.62
N SER A 498 -35.00 8.56 -41.51
CA SER A 498 -35.98 8.84 -42.57
C SER A 498 -37.25 9.47 -42.00
N VAL A 499 -37.95 10.27 -42.80
CA VAL A 499 -39.30 10.75 -42.47
C VAL A 499 -40.28 9.68 -42.94
N VAL A 500 -41.10 9.18 -42.03
CA VAL A 500 -42.06 8.10 -42.30
C VAL A 500 -43.41 8.66 -42.75
N THR A 501 -43.97 9.59 -41.97
CA THR A 501 -45.27 10.19 -42.22
C THR A 501 -45.33 11.57 -41.56
N VAL A 502 -46.39 12.33 -41.83
CA VAL A 502 -46.78 13.53 -41.10
C VAL A 502 -47.95 13.19 -40.17
N SER A 503 -47.91 13.66 -38.91
CA SER A 503 -49.01 13.50 -37.96
C SER A 503 -50.20 14.37 -38.38
N PRO A 504 -51.44 13.84 -38.38
CA PRO A 504 -52.64 14.64 -38.67
C PRO A 504 -52.92 15.69 -37.60
N HIS A 505 -52.54 15.41 -36.34
CA HIS A 505 -52.68 16.32 -35.21
C HIS A 505 -51.33 16.49 -34.52
N PRO A 506 -50.46 17.40 -34.99
CA PRO A 506 -49.18 17.66 -34.36
C PRO A 506 -49.38 18.38 -33.02
N GLU A 507 -49.07 17.70 -31.90
CA GLU A 507 -49.20 18.28 -30.56
C GLU A 507 -47.88 18.39 -29.79
N TYR A 508 -47.84 19.37 -28.89
CA TYR A 508 -46.75 19.52 -27.93
C TYR A 508 -46.98 18.70 -26.66
N GLY A 509 -45.91 18.09 -26.15
CA GLY A 509 -45.94 17.36 -24.88
C GLY A 509 -46.77 16.07 -24.93
N LEU A 510 -47.00 15.51 -26.13
CA LEU A 510 -47.57 14.18 -26.31
C LEU A 510 -46.54 13.08 -26.00
N CYS A 511 -47.01 11.85 -25.80
CA CYS A 511 -46.21 10.65 -25.71
C CYS A 511 -46.48 9.73 -26.90
N SER A 512 -45.44 9.02 -27.38
CA SER A 512 -45.59 7.93 -28.33
C SER A 512 -45.37 6.58 -27.65
N VAL A 513 -46.23 5.62 -27.97
CA VAL A 513 -46.12 4.24 -27.48
C VAL A 513 -46.40 3.25 -28.59
N ALA A 514 -45.74 2.10 -28.53
CA ALA A 514 -45.91 0.99 -29.45
C ALA A 514 -46.84 -0.07 -28.85
N LEU A 515 -47.93 -0.41 -29.54
CA LEU A 515 -48.85 -1.47 -29.16
C LEU A 515 -49.36 -2.20 -30.41
N ASN A 516 -49.31 -3.54 -30.41
CA ASN A 516 -49.80 -4.39 -31.50
C ASN A 516 -49.25 -3.99 -32.90
N ASN A 517 -47.95 -3.72 -33.00
CA ASN A 517 -47.27 -3.23 -34.20
C ASN A 517 -47.78 -1.88 -34.75
N LYS A 518 -48.45 -1.07 -33.92
CA LYS A 518 -48.90 0.26 -34.27
C LYS A 518 -48.32 1.30 -33.33
N LEU A 519 -48.18 2.51 -33.85
CA LEU A 519 -47.71 3.68 -33.14
C LEU A 519 -48.93 4.47 -32.63
N TYR A 520 -49.01 4.69 -31.33
CA TYR A 520 -50.07 5.51 -30.73
C TYR A 520 -49.48 6.82 -30.23
N LEU A 521 -50.11 7.93 -30.57
CA LEU A 521 -49.83 9.26 -30.05
C LEU A 521 -50.92 9.62 -29.06
N VAL A 522 -50.53 9.85 -27.80
CA VAL A 522 -51.44 10.08 -26.67
C VAL A 522 -50.99 11.28 -25.85
N GLY A 523 -51.96 11.99 -25.27
CA GLY A 523 -51.70 13.22 -24.53
C GLY A 523 -51.34 14.39 -25.43
N GLY A 524 -50.89 15.49 -24.81
CA GLY A 524 -50.63 16.74 -25.49
C GLY A 524 -51.62 17.84 -25.13
N GLN A 525 -51.77 18.80 -26.04
CA GLN A 525 -52.57 20.02 -25.88
C GLN A 525 -54.08 19.74 -25.95
N THR A 526 -54.47 18.62 -26.56
CA THR A 526 -55.85 18.22 -26.72
C THR A 526 -56.11 16.85 -26.08
N THR A 527 -57.29 16.28 -26.35
CA THR A 527 -57.68 14.93 -25.95
C THR A 527 -57.55 13.93 -27.10
N VAL A 528 -57.04 14.34 -28.25
CA VAL A 528 -56.92 13.48 -29.43
C VAL A 528 -55.98 12.32 -29.13
N THR A 529 -56.37 11.14 -29.61
CA THR A 529 -55.50 9.97 -29.66
C THR A 529 -55.45 9.51 -31.10
N ASP A 530 -54.25 9.47 -31.66
CA ASP A 530 -54.03 9.02 -33.03
C ASP A 530 -53.25 7.71 -33.04
N CYS A 531 -53.61 6.84 -33.97
CA CYS A 531 -52.96 5.56 -34.19
C CYS A 531 -52.46 5.50 -35.63
N TYR A 532 -51.16 5.32 -35.81
CA TYR A 532 -50.53 5.08 -37.10
C TYR A 532 -50.22 3.60 -37.26
N ASP A 533 -50.62 3.04 -38.39
CA ASP A 533 -50.36 1.67 -38.82
C ASP A 533 -49.24 1.67 -39.88
N PRO A 534 -47.98 1.37 -39.52
CA PRO A 534 -46.85 1.45 -40.45
C PRO A 534 -46.91 0.40 -41.56
N GLU A 535 -47.68 -0.68 -41.40
CA GLU A 535 -47.82 -1.71 -42.44
C GLU A 535 -48.77 -1.27 -43.56
N LYS A 536 -49.74 -0.41 -43.21
CA LYS A 536 -50.73 0.12 -44.16
C LYS A 536 -50.46 1.56 -44.58
N ASP A 537 -49.53 2.23 -43.90
CA ASP A 537 -49.29 3.67 -44.01
C ASP A 537 -50.58 4.49 -43.78
N GLU A 538 -51.34 4.11 -42.75
CA GLU A 538 -52.66 4.70 -42.45
C GLU A 538 -52.73 5.30 -41.05
N TRP A 539 -53.31 6.49 -40.95
CA TRP A 539 -53.72 7.10 -39.68
C TRP A 539 -55.18 6.80 -39.36
N ARG A 540 -55.45 6.53 -38.08
CA ARG A 540 -56.79 6.38 -37.54
C ARG A 540 -56.89 7.10 -36.21
N GLN A 541 -57.82 8.05 -36.13
CA GLN A 541 -58.19 8.65 -34.87
C GLN A 541 -58.92 7.62 -34.00
N LYS A 542 -58.58 7.60 -32.71
CA LYS A 542 -59.17 6.73 -31.69
C LYS A 542 -60.06 7.53 -30.75
N ALA A 543 -60.73 6.82 -29.85
CA ALA A 543 -61.52 7.50 -28.82
C ALA A 543 -60.68 8.56 -28.09
N PRO A 544 -61.22 9.77 -27.90
CA PRO A 544 -60.49 10.83 -27.23
C PRO A 544 -60.29 10.51 -25.75
N MET A 545 -59.15 10.94 -25.20
CA MET A 545 -58.89 10.90 -23.78
C MET A 545 -59.94 11.72 -23.01
N ARG A 546 -60.13 11.40 -21.72
CA ARG A 546 -61.10 12.11 -20.88
C ARG A 546 -60.62 13.49 -20.46
N GLU A 547 -59.30 13.66 -20.34
CA GLU A 547 -58.67 14.93 -20.00
C GLU A 547 -57.44 15.17 -20.88
N ARG A 548 -57.21 16.43 -21.27
CA ARG A 548 -55.98 16.80 -21.99
C ARG A 548 -54.80 16.80 -21.03
N ARG A 549 -53.66 16.24 -21.45
CA ARG A 549 -52.50 16.03 -20.56
C ARG A 549 -51.20 16.33 -21.29
N MET A 550 -50.70 17.55 -21.14
CA MET A 550 -49.38 17.90 -21.67
C MET A 550 -48.25 17.40 -20.80
N GLU A 551 -47.17 16.97 -21.44
CA GLU A 551 -45.95 16.45 -20.81
C GLU A 551 -46.29 15.32 -19.83
N CYS A 552 -47.21 14.44 -20.24
CA CYS A 552 -47.59 13.24 -19.53
C CYS A 552 -46.55 12.13 -19.73
N GLY A 553 -46.70 11.02 -19.01
CA GLY A 553 -45.94 9.79 -19.26
C GLY A 553 -46.88 8.68 -19.70
N ALA A 554 -46.50 7.89 -20.70
CA ALA A 554 -47.31 6.79 -21.22
C ALA A 554 -46.54 5.46 -21.24
N VAL A 555 -47.24 4.35 -21.05
CA VAL A 555 -46.66 3.01 -21.02
C VAL A 555 -47.70 1.96 -21.45
N VAL A 556 -47.22 0.83 -21.99
CA VAL A 556 -48.06 -0.32 -22.33
C VAL A 556 -47.91 -1.42 -21.29
N ILE A 557 -49.03 -1.89 -20.74
CA ILE A 557 -49.08 -2.99 -19.77
C ILE A 557 -50.23 -3.92 -20.17
N ASN A 558 -49.94 -5.23 -20.32
CA ASN A 558 -50.94 -6.26 -20.61
C ASN A 558 -51.88 -5.93 -21.78
N GLY A 559 -51.36 -5.29 -22.84
CA GLY A 559 -52.14 -4.94 -24.03
C GLY A 559 -52.96 -3.64 -23.94
N PHE A 560 -52.83 -2.88 -22.86
CA PHE A 560 -53.50 -1.58 -22.66
C PHE A 560 -52.47 -0.45 -22.63
N ILE A 561 -52.89 0.75 -23.05
CA ILE A 561 -52.07 1.96 -22.92
C ILE A 561 -52.47 2.69 -21.64
N TYR A 562 -51.52 3.00 -20.78
CA TYR A 562 -51.72 3.80 -19.57
C TYR A 562 -51.03 5.15 -19.74
N VAL A 563 -51.77 6.23 -19.50
CA VAL A 563 -51.26 7.61 -19.52
C VAL A 563 -51.39 8.19 -18.12
N THR A 564 -50.29 8.76 -17.62
CA THR A 564 -50.15 9.17 -16.22
C THR A 564 -49.74 10.64 -16.12
N GLY A 565 -50.28 11.33 -15.12
CA GLY A 565 -49.88 12.69 -14.79
C GLY A 565 -50.14 13.71 -15.90
N GLY A 566 -49.23 14.66 -16.05
CA GLY A 566 -49.28 15.75 -17.02
C GLY A 566 -49.96 17.00 -16.49
N TYR A 567 -49.96 18.06 -17.29
CA TYR A 567 -50.63 19.33 -16.99
C TYR A 567 -51.90 19.51 -17.84
N SER A 568 -53.03 19.79 -17.20
CA SER A 568 -54.28 20.14 -17.88
C SER A 568 -54.45 21.66 -17.93
N TYR A 569 -54.43 22.22 -19.12
CA TYR A 569 -54.73 23.64 -19.33
C TYR A 569 -56.20 23.97 -19.06
N SER A 570 -57.13 23.04 -19.30
CA SER A 570 -58.55 23.21 -18.98
C SER A 570 -58.79 23.36 -17.48
N LYS A 571 -57.99 22.65 -16.66
CA LYS A 571 -58.10 22.69 -15.19
C LYS A 571 -57.09 23.63 -14.53
N GLY A 572 -56.12 24.14 -15.28
CA GLY A 572 -55.02 24.97 -14.77
C GLY A 572 -54.12 24.26 -13.76
N THR A 573 -54.08 22.93 -13.74
CA THR A 573 -53.40 22.16 -12.68
C THR A 573 -52.71 20.90 -13.20
N TYR A 574 -51.79 20.37 -12.39
CA TYR A 574 -51.14 19.09 -12.60
C TYR A 574 -52.09 17.95 -12.23
N LEU A 575 -52.10 16.91 -13.06
CA LEU A 575 -52.97 15.77 -12.87
C LEU A 575 -52.25 14.69 -12.06
N GLN A 576 -53.02 13.99 -11.22
CA GLN A 576 -52.59 12.75 -10.58
C GLN A 576 -53.20 11.53 -11.26
N SER A 577 -54.31 11.70 -11.99
CA SER A 577 -55.06 10.57 -12.53
C SER A 577 -54.29 9.78 -13.58
N ILE A 578 -54.57 8.49 -13.60
CA ILE A 578 -54.07 7.52 -14.56
C ILE A 578 -55.24 7.13 -15.45
N GLU A 579 -55.11 7.37 -16.74
CA GLU A 579 -56.08 6.93 -17.75
C GLU A 579 -55.55 5.68 -18.46
N LYS A 580 -56.43 4.70 -18.66
CA LYS A 580 -56.16 3.46 -19.37
C LYS A 580 -57.01 3.43 -20.64
N TYR A 581 -56.39 3.11 -21.77
CA TYR A 581 -57.03 2.88 -23.05
C TYR A 581 -57.11 1.39 -23.35
N ASP A 582 -58.31 0.94 -23.69
CA ASP A 582 -58.59 -0.39 -24.22
C ASP A 582 -58.68 -0.32 -25.76
N PRO A 583 -57.70 -0.90 -26.49
CA PRO A 583 -57.71 -0.89 -27.95
C PRO A 583 -58.79 -1.78 -28.57
N GLN A 584 -59.34 -2.75 -27.83
CA GLN A 584 -60.42 -3.63 -28.32
C GLN A 584 -61.78 -2.94 -28.22
N GLN A 585 -62.01 -2.19 -27.15
CA GLN A 585 -63.25 -1.44 -26.92
C GLN A 585 -63.21 -0.03 -27.51
N ASP A 586 -62.01 0.47 -27.85
CA ASP A 586 -61.75 1.86 -28.22
C ASP A 586 -62.31 2.83 -27.18
N GLN A 587 -61.91 2.66 -25.92
CA GLN A 587 -62.40 3.46 -24.78
C GLN A 587 -61.31 3.79 -23.77
N TRP A 588 -61.46 4.96 -23.14
CA TRP A 588 -60.64 5.42 -22.03
C TRP A 588 -61.38 5.35 -20.69
N GLU A 589 -60.70 4.89 -19.66
CA GLU A 589 -61.18 4.87 -18.27
C GLU A 589 -60.11 5.40 -17.30
N ILE A 590 -60.54 6.06 -16.21
CA ILE A 590 -59.62 6.46 -15.12
C ILE A 590 -59.50 5.28 -14.16
N VAL A 591 -58.29 4.78 -13.97
CA VAL A 591 -58.02 3.54 -13.22
C VAL A 591 -57.30 3.76 -11.89
N GLY A 592 -56.87 4.98 -11.59
CA GLY A 592 -56.16 5.29 -10.36
C GLY A 592 -55.55 6.68 -10.35
N ASN A 593 -54.75 6.94 -9.33
CA ASN A 593 -54.01 8.18 -9.16
C ASN A 593 -52.56 7.89 -8.75
N LEU A 594 -51.65 8.74 -9.20
CA LEU A 594 -50.28 8.81 -8.75
C LEU A 594 -50.23 9.38 -7.32
N PRO A 595 -49.21 9.01 -6.50
CA PRO A 595 -49.05 9.54 -5.14
C PRO A 595 -48.92 11.07 -5.09
N SER A 596 -48.34 11.67 -6.14
CA SER A 596 -48.17 13.11 -6.29
C SER A 596 -48.43 13.53 -7.74
N ALA A 597 -48.86 14.78 -7.93
CA ALA A 597 -49.05 15.32 -9.27
C ALA A 597 -47.68 15.54 -9.93
N MET A 598 -47.52 15.14 -11.19
CA MET A 598 -46.25 15.23 -11.91
C MET A 598 -46.45 15.59 -13.38
N ARG A 599 -45.41 16.18 -13.98
CA ARG A 599 -45.28 16.46 -15.42
C ARG A 599 -43.84 16.26 -15.88
N SER A 600 -43.65 16.17 -17.19
CA SER A 600 -42.34 16.04 -17.84
C SER A 600 -41.58 14.79 -17.37
N HIS A 601 -42.31 13.72 -17.04
CA HIS A 601 -41.77 12.47 -16.51
C HIS A 601 -41.82 11.34 -17.56
N GLY A 602 -40.91 10.38 -17.43
CA GLY A 602 -40.93 9.15 -18.24
C GLY A 602 -41.69 8.03 -17.52
N CYS A 603 -42.25 7.10 -18.29
CA CYS A 603 -42.81 5.86 -17.78
C CYS A 603 -42.15 4.66 -18.46
N VAL A 604 -41.80 3.65 -17.66
CA VAL A 604 -41.28 2.36 -18.14
C VAL A 604 -42.05 1.26 -17.42
N CYS A 605 -42.51 0.26 -18.17
CA CYS A 605 -43.01 -0.97 -17.59
C CYS A 605 -41.84 -1.95 -17.48
N VAL A 606 -41.63 -2.48 -16.28
CA VAL A 606 -40.68 -3.55 -16.03
C VAL A 606 -41.49 -4.82 -15.81
N TYR A 607 -41.33 -5.79 -16.71
CA TYR A 607 -41.83 -7.14 -16.48
C TYR A 607 -40.83 -7.85 -15.57
N ASN A 608 -41.29 -8.39 -14.43
CA ASN A 608 -40.45 -9.35 -13.70
C ASN A 608 -40.24 -10.55 -14.61
N VAL A 609 -38.96 -10.85 -14.88
CA VAL A 609 -38.52 -12.05 -15.58
C VAL A 609 -38.59 -13.23 -14.63
#